data_AF-A0A9J5WE91-F1
#
_entry.id   AF-A0A9J5WE91-F1
#
_cell.length_a   1.000
_cell.length_b   1.000
_cell.length_c   1.000
_cell.angle_alpha   90.00
_cell.angle_beta   90.00
_cell.angle_gamma   90.00
#
_symmetry.space_group_name_H-M   'P 1'
#
loop_
_entity.id
_entity.type
_entity.pdbx_description
1 polymer ?
#
loop_
_entity_poly.entity_id
_entity_poly.type
_entity_poly.pdbx_seq_one_letter_code
_entity_poly.pdbx_strand_id
1 'polypeptide(L)'
;MGKPDKIIYKSAMEMASVVDASDCVAIGDSLHRDIKGANASGIASAFITGGIHAAELGLGKFGCPLYKTRDENEHKAFLPTLRQ
;
A
#
# COMPACT_ATOMS: atom_id res chain seq x y z
N MET A 1 -9.12 20.84 -3.68
CA MET A 1 -9.60 20.18 -2.46
C MET A 1 -9.20 18.73 -2.52
N GLY A 2 -8.33 18.26 -1.62
CA GLY A 2 -7.83 16.89 -1.62
C GLY A 2 -6.73 16.70 -0.57
N LYS A 3 -6.24 15.47 -0.43
CA LYS A 3 -5.14 15.15 0.49
C LYS A 3 -3.92 16.05 0.21
N PRO A 4 -3.23 16.59 1.24
CA PRO A 4 -3.32 16.22 2.65
C PRO A 4 -4.29 17.06 3.50
N ASP A 5 -5.18 17.84 2.89
CA ASP A 5 -6.13 18.68 3.63
C ASP A 5 -7.08 17.83 4.50
N LYS A 6 -7.35 18.26 5.74
CA LYS A 6 -8.22 17.56 6.69
C LYS A 6 -9.66 17.45 6.20
N ILE A 7 -10.09 18.35 5.32
CA ILE A 7 -11.49 18.40 4.86
C ILE A 7 -11.92 17.08 4.21
N ILE A 8 -11.02 16.42 3.47
CA ILE A 8 -11.36 15.14 2.81
C ILE A 8 -11.54 14.00 3.81
N TYR A 9 -10.78 14.01 4.91
CA TYR A 9 -10.87 13.01 5.96
C TYR A 9 -12.15 13.20 6.78
N LYS A 10 -12.50 14.44 7.11
CA LYS A 10 -13.76 14.78 7.79
C LYS A 10 -14.97 14.36 6.95
N SER A 11 -14.98 14.71 5.66
CA SER A 11 -16.06 14.28 4.76
C SER A 11 -16.16 12.76 4.64
N ALA A 12 -15.03 12.05 4.58
CA ALA A 12 -15.03 10.58 4.55
C ALA A 12 -15.62 9.98 5.84
N MET A 13 -15.25 10.51 7.01
CA MET A 13 -15.83 10.09 8.30
C MET A 13 -17.33 10.35 8.37
N GLU A 14 -17.78 11.54 7.94
CA GLU A 14 -19.20 11.90 7.88
C GLU A 14 -19.98 10.94 6.98
N MET A 15 -19.45 10.62 5.80
CA MET A 15 -20.05 9.65 4.87
C MET A 15 -20.14 8.24 5.46
N ALA A 16 -19.16 7.84 6.26
CA ALA A 16 -19.12 6.55 6.94
C ALA A 16 -19.92 6.54 8.26
N SER A 17 -20.53 7.67 8.65
CA SER A 17 -21.19 7.85 9.95
C SER A 17 -20.28 7.56 11.15
N VAL A 18 -18.97 7.80 11.00
CA VAL A 18 -17.98 7.64 12.05
C VAL A 18 -17.79 8.95 12.79
N VAL A 19 -17.92 8.91 14.11
CA VAL A 19 -17.84 10.10 14.98
C VAL A 19 -16.43 10.30 15.51
N ASP A 20 -15.76 9.22 15.92
CA ASP A 20 -14.41 9.26 16.48
C ASP A 20 -13.36 8.84 15.43
N ALA A 21 -12.30 9.62 15.30
CA ALA A 21 -11.17 9.30 14.43
C ALA A 21 -10.42 8.04 14.88
N SER A 22 -10.55 7.65 16.15
CA SER A 22 -9.96 6.40 16.68
C SER A 22 -10.57 5.14 16.06
N ASP A 23 -11.79 5.22 15.52
CA ASP A 23 -12.47 4.13 14.80
C ASP A 23 -12.06 4.07 13.31
N CYS A 24 -11.18 4.95 12.86
CA CYS A 24 -10.74 5.04 11.47
C CYS A 24 -9.27 4.63 11.30
N VAL A 25 -8.99 3.99 10.17
CA VAL A 25 -7.63 3.86 9.64
C VAL A 25 -7.57 4.36 8.20
N ALA A 26 -6.65 5.28 7.93
CA ALA A 26 -6.36 5.76 6.59
C ALA A 26 -5.26 4.89 5.95
N ILE A 27 -5.56 4.30 4.81
CA ILE A 27 -4.65 3.43 4.07
C ILE A 27 -4.19 4.14 2.80
N GLY A 28 -2.89 4.15 2.54
CA GLY A 28 -2.36 4.74 1.31
C GLY A 28 -0.86 4.52 1.11
N ASP A 29 -0.39 4.83 -0.08
CA ASP A 29 0.97 4.56 -0.55
C ASP A 29 1.82 5.84 -0.68
N SER A 30 1.29 7.00 -0.30
CA SER A 30 2.00 8.27 -0.32
C SER A 30 2.19 8.84 1.09
N LEU A 31 3.45 8.95 1.52
CA LEU A 31 3.80 9.57 2.81
C LEU A 31 3.29 11.02 2.90
N HIS A 32 3.45 11.79 1.83
CA HIS A 32 3.15 13.22 1.81
C HIS A 32 1.66 13.57 1.69
N ARG A 33 0.84 12.64 1.19
CA ARG A 33 -0.61 12.85 1.00
C ARG A 33 -1.44 12.07 2.00
N ASP A 34 -1.22 10.77 2.08
CA ASP A 34 -2.07 9.85 2.84
C ASP A 34 -1.68 9.89 4.31
N ILE A 35 -0.43 9.54 4.61
CA ILE A 35 0.04 9.43 5.99
C ILE A 35 0.07 10.80 6.66
N LYS A 36 0.61 11.81 5.98
CA LYS A 36 0.60 13.18 6.51
C LYS A 36 -0.81 13.72 6.75
N GLY A 37 -1.74 13.47 5.83
CA GLY A 37 -3.12 13.95 5.95
C GLY A 37 -3.89 13.24 7.07
N ALA A 38 -3.71 11.93 7.20
CA ALA A 38 -4.30 11.13 8.27
C ALA A 38 -3.81 11.58 9.65
N ASN A 39 -2.49 11.71 9.83
CA ASN A 39 -1.89 12.17 11.08
C ASN A 39 -2.36 13.58 11.44
N ALA A 40 -2.43 14.49 10.47
CA ALA A 40 -2.96 15.83 10.69
C ALA A 40 -4.45 15.83 11.09
N SER A 41 -5.21 14.82 10.67
CA SER A 41 -6.63 14.64 10.97
C SER A 41 -6.89 13.82 12.24
N GLY A 42 -5.84 13.34 12.93
CA GLY A 42 -5.97 12.51 14.14
C GLY A 42 -6.38 11.06 13.86
N ILE A 43 -6.30 10.61 12.61
CA ILE A 43 -6.70 9.26 12.17
C ILE A 43 -5.46 8.36 12.14
N ALA A 44 -5.58 7.11 12.61
CA ALA A 44 -4.52 6.12 12.49
C ALA A 44 -4.19 5.86 11.02
N SER A 45 -2.93 5.55 10.69
CA SER A 45 -2.53 5.39 9.29
C SER A 45 -1.73 4.11 9.03
N ALA A 46 -1.99 3.50 7.87
CA ALA A 46 -1.29 2.33 7.38
C ALA A 46 -0.68 2.63 6.01
N PHE A 47 0.65 2.51 5.93
CA PHE A 47 1.40 2.82 4.73
C PHE A 47 1.59 1.57 3.84
N ILE A 48 1.12 1.64 2.60
CA ILE A 48 1.32 0.59 1.60
C ILE A 48 2.68 0.81 0.93
N THR A 49 3.62 -0.06 1.24
CA THR A 49 4.99 0.00 0.72
C THR A 49 5.12 -0.52 -0.72
N GLY A 50 4.09 -1.21 -1.23
CA GLY A 50 4.03 -1.74 -2.60
C GLY A 50 3.43 -0.79 -3.64
N GLY A 51 3.10 0.47 -3.28
CA GLY A 51 2.53 1.45 -4.20
C GLY A 51 3.59 2.35 -4.87
N ILE A 52 3.32 3.64 -5.04
CA ILE A 52 4.19 4.58 -5.78
C ILE A 52 5.64 4.61 -5.27
N HIS A 53 5.87 4.36 -3.99
CA HIS A 53 7.20 4.35 -3.37
C HIS A 53 7.86 2.95 -3.40
N ALA A 54 7.27 1.93 -4.03
CA ALA A 54 7.80 0.57 -4.04
C ALA A 54 9.21 0.48 -4.64
N ALA A 55 9.50 1.24 -5.70
CA ALA A 55 10.83 1.27 -6.29
C ALA A 55 11.86 1.90 -5.34
N GLU A 56 11.50 3.02 -4.71
CA GLU A 56 12.34 3.74 -3.75
C GLU A 56 12.61 2.90 -2.49
N LEU A 57 11.65 2.08 -2.08
CA LEU A 57 11.76 1.18 -0.93
C LEU A 57 12.42 -0.17 -1.29
N GLY A 58 12.78 -0.42 -2.55
CA GLY A 58 13.37 -1.68 -2.99
C GLY A 58 12.38 -2.87 -3.03
N LEU A 59 11.07 -2.59 -3.04
CA LEU A 59 9.99 -3.57 -2.94
C LEU A 59 9.27 -3.84 -4.27
N GLY A 60 9.78 -3.32 -5.39
CA GLY A 60 9.18 -3.55 -6.72
C GLY A 60 9.10 -5.02 -7.16
N LYS A 61 9.78 -5.93 -6.45
CA LYS A 61 9.73 -7.39 -6.68
C LYS A 61 9.12 -8.19 -5.52
N PHE A 62 8.61 -7.51 -4.49
CA PHE A 62 8.06 -8.17 -3.32
C PHE A 62 6.68 -8.75 -3.67
N GLY A 63 6.46 -10.04 -3.39
CA GLY A 63 5.21 -10.72 -3.76
C GLY A 63 5.13 -11.20 -5.21
N CYS A 64 6.16 -10.94 -6.03
CA CYS A 64 6.33 -11.67 -7.29
C CYS A 64 6.58 -13.14 -6.94
N PRO A 65 5.78 -14.09 -7.45
CA PRO A 65 6.14 -15.49 -7.32
C PRO A 65 7.53 -15.70 -7.94
N LEU A 66 8.44 -16.35 -7.19
CA LEU A 66 9.81 -16.64 -7.62
C LEU A 66 9.89 -17.47 -8.92
N TYR A 67 8.76 -17.89 -9.50
CA TYR A 67 8.69 -18.73 -10.70
C TYR A 67 8.51 -17.98 -12.03
N LYS A 68 8.58 -16.65 -12.09
CA LYS A 68 8.64 -15.95 -13.40
C LYS A 68 9.61 -14.78 -13.43
N THR A 69 10.88 -15.12 -13.56
CA THR A 69 11.73 -14.47 -14.56
C THR A 69 12.05 -15.52 -15.61
N ARG A 70 11.16 -15.66 -16.60
CA ARG A 70 11.59 -16.19 -17.89
C ARG A 70 12.38 -15.06 -18.53
N ASP A 71 13.69 -15.21 -18.58
CA ASP A 71 14.45 -14.66 -19.69
C ASP A 71 13.87 -15.31 -20.95
N GLU A 72 13.52 -14.52 -21.97
CA GLU A 72 12.88 -15.01 -23.20
C GLU A 72 13.79 -15.95 -24.01
N ASN A 73 15.03 -16.19 -23.57
CA ASN A 73 16.00 -17.03 -24.29
C ASN A 73 16.35 -18.40 -23.68
N GLU A 74 15.87 -18.79 -22.49
CA GLU A 74 16.28 -20.09 -21.92
C GLU A 74 15.17 -21.13 -21.81
N HIS A 75 15.26 -22.07 -22.75
CA HIS A 75 14.52 -23.32 -22.80
C HIS A 75 15.06 -24.28 -21.74
N LYS A 76 14.43 -24.36 -20.55
CA LYS A 76 14.38 -25.59 -19.71
C LYS A 76 13.47 -25.43 -18.49
N ALA A 77 12.47 -26.29 -18.39
CA ALA A 77 11.62 -26.44 -17.22
C ALA A 77 12.37 -27.22 -16.12
N PHE A 78 12.52 -26.63 -14.93
CA PHE A 78 12.90 -27.36 -13.73
C PHE A 78 11.64 -27.55 -12.88
N LEU A 79 11.10 -28.79 -12.87
CA LEU A 79 10.08 -29.19 -11.92
C LEU A 79 10.78 -29.54 -10.60
N PRO A 80 10.47 -28.89 -9.46
CA PRO A 80 11.06 -29.26 -8.19
C PRO A 80 10.50 -30.63 -7.80
N THR A 81 11.37 -31.63 -7.72
CA THR A 81 11.06 -32.92 -7.12
C THR A 81 10.74 -32.67 -5.65
N LEU A 82 9.46 -32.78 -5.28
CA LEU A 82 9.04 -33.00 -3.90
C LEU A 82 9.73 -34.28 -3.40
N ARG A 83 10.75 -34.13 -2.56
CA ARG A 83 11.20 -35.23 -1.70
C ARG A 83 10.61 -35.01 -0.32
N GLN A 84 9.68 -35.91 0.03
CA GLN A 84 9.47 -36.33 1.42
C GLN A 84 10.75 -37.00 1.93
#